data_AF-A0A966PYA9-F1
#
_entry.id   AF-A0A966PYA9-F1
#
_cell.length_a   1.000
_cell.length_b   1.000
_cell.length_c   1.000
_cell.angle_alpha   90.00
_cell.angle_beta   90.00
_cell.angle_gamma   90.00
#
_symmetry.space_group_name_H-M   'P 1'
#
loop_
_entity.id
_entity.type
_entity.pdbx_description
1 polymer ?
#
loop_
_entity_poly.entity_id
_entity_poly.type
_entity_poly.pdbx_seq_one_letter_code
_entity_poly.pdbx_strand_id
1 'polypeptide(L)'
;MATEIYKTLDIFLADNSVVEISPLKIKYLRKLMSSFENVKNAKGDLAAIAALTECARICMQQFKPEISTSIEVLEEYVDLDTIYDILDIGAGIKMKKDSSESVKDQATKGGSSWDDLDIAKLESEVFLLGIWKNYEELEKSISLPELMALLSQKRESDYDNKKFFAAIQGIDLDKNVKKNNEWEDLKARVFSKGQAKDSSDILALQGVNAQQAGFGIGLGLDYEQVKG
;
A
#
# COMPACT_ATOMS: atom_id res chain seq x y z
N MET A 1 -9.95 12.76 -10.74
CA MET A 1 -8.51 12.55 -10.99
C MET A 1 -8.33 11.07 -11.30
N ALA A 2 -7.58 10.71 -12.34
CA ALA A 2 -7.28 9.31 -12.61
C ALA A 2 -6.30 8.80 -11.53
N THR A 3 -6.59 7.65 -10.94
CA THR A 3 -5.73 6.98 -9.95
C THR A 3 -5.11 5.76 -10.60
N GLU A 4 -3.79 5.59 -10.46
CA GLU A 4 -3.04 4.46 -11.00
C GLU A 4 -2.76 3.42 -9.91
N ILE A 5 -2.78 2.14 -10.28
CA ILE A 5 -2.54 1.02 -9.34
C ILE A 5 -1.05 0.91 -9.00
N TYR A 6 -0.18 1.19 -9.96
CA TYR A 6 1.27 1.21 -9.81
C TYR A 6 1.89 2.25 -10.74
N LYS A 7 3.13 2.62 -10.44
CA LYS A 7 3.92 3.52 -11.27
C LYS A 7 4.81 2.69 -12.19
N THR A 8 4.97 3.16 -13.43
CA THR A 8 6.01 2.68 -14.34
C THR A 8 7.12 3.73 -14.46
N LEU A 9 8.31 3.28 -14.84
CA LEU A 9 9.45 4.15 -15.08
C LEU A 9 10.24 3.64 -16.26
N ASP A 10 10.61 4.57 -17.13
CA ASP A 10 11.49 4.29 -18.25
C ASP A 10 12.95 4.40 -17.79
N ILE A 11 13.68 3.29 -17.87
CA ILE A 11 15.12 3.29 -17.67
C ILE A 11 15.85 3.34 -19.03
N PHE A 12 17.01 3.98 -19.01
CA PHE A 12 17.93 3.97 -20.15
C PHE A 12 19.00 2.91 -19.90
N LEU A 13 19.09 1.95 -20.82
CA LEU A 13 20.15 0.97 -20.84
C LEU A 13 21.40 1.55 -21.52
N ALA A 14 22.56 0.94 -21.28
CA ALA A 14 23.83 1.40 -21.86
C ALA A 14 23.87 1.32 -23.40
N ASP A 15 22.97 0.55 -24.02
CA ASP A 15 22.76 0.47 -25.47
C ASP A 15 21.89 1.60 -26.06
N ASN A 16 21.58 2.64 -25.26
CA ASN A 16 20.58 3.68 -25.56
C ASN A 16 19.15 3.15 -25.79
N SER A 17 18.85 1.90 -25.43
CA SER A 17 17.48 1.41 -25.48
C SER A 17 16.70 1.86 -24.24
N VAL A 18 15.43 2.17 -24.46
CA VAL A 18 14.49 2.56 -23.41
C VAL A 18 13.68 1.33 -23.03
N VAL A 19 13.68 0.99 -21.74
CA VAL A 19 12.89 -0.12 -21.20
C VAL A 19 11.96 0.42 -20.15
N GLU A 20 10.65 0.21 -20.35
CA GLU A 20 9.64 0.52 -19.36
C GLU A 20 9.62 -0.57 -18.28
N ILE A 21 9.90 -0.19 -17.04
CA ILE A 21 9.83 -1.08 -15.88
C ILE A 21 8.47 -0.91 -15.21
N SER A 22 7.84 -2.05 -14.94
CA SER A 22 6.63 -2.17 -14.13
C SER A 22 6.88 -3.12 -12.95
N PRO A 23 5.97 -3.23 -11.97
CA PRO A 23 6.04 -4.30 -10.98
C PRO A 23 6.11 -5.69 -11.62
N LEU A 24 6.82 -6.62 -10.97
CA LEU A 24 6.97 -7.98 -11.48
C LEU A 24 5.65 -8.77 -11.43
N LYS A 25 5.43 -9.61 -12.43
CA LYS A 25 4.39 -10.64 -12.41
C LYS A 25 4.73 -11.67 -11.33
N ILE A 26 3.70 -12.24 -10.72
CA ILE A 26 3.85 -13.14 -9.57
C ILE A 26 4.80 -14.32 -9.89
N LYS A 27 4.78 -14.83 -11.12
CA LYS A 27 5.70 -15.90 -11.57
C LYS A 27 7.17 -15.52 -11.42
N TYR A 28 7.54 -14.30 -11.78
CA TYR A 28 8.93 -13.82 -11.68
C TYR A 28 9.25 -13.37 -10.25
N LEU A 29 8.28 -12.81 -9.54
CA LEU A 29 8.42 -12.44 -8.14
C LEU A 29 8.77 -13.65 -7.27
N ARG A 30 8.13 -14.81 -7.46
CA ARG A 30 8.46 -16.04 -6.73
C ARG A 30 9.90 -16.49 -6.96
N LYS A 31 10.35 -16.47 -8.22
CA LYS A 31 11.75 -16.81 -8.56
C LYS A 31 12.72 -15.87 -7.89
N LEU A 32 12.38 -14.58 -7.86
CA LEU A 32 13.19 -13.55 -7.23
C LEU A 32 13.24 -13.74 -5.71
N MET A 33 12.11 -14.05 -5.06
CA MET A 33 12.08 -14.34 -3.62
C MET A 33 13.01 -15.50 -3.25
N SER A 34 13.02 -16.57 -4.06
CA SER A 34 13.93 -17.69 -3.86
C SER A 34 15.40 -17.30 -4.06
N SER A 35 15.74 -16.51 -5.08
CA SER A 35 17.12 -16.04 -5.27
C SER A 35 17.56 -15.03 -4.20
N PHE A 36 16.61 -14.27 -3.65
CA PHE A 36 16.86 -13.26 -2.63
C PHE A 36 17.31 -13.85 -1.29
N GLU A 37 16.99 -15.11 -1.00
CA GLU A 37 17.55 -15.82 0.16
C GLU A 37 19.09 -15.84 0.13
N ASN A 38 19.69 -15.88 -1.06
CA ASN A 38 21.15 -15.83 -1.21
C ASN A 38 21.72 -14.45 -0.80
N VAL A 39 20.96 -13.37 -1.01
CA VAL A 39 21.32 -12.03 -0.54
C VAL A 39 21.31 -11.99 1.00
N LYS A 40 20.29 -12.60 1.64
CA LYS A 40 20.22 -12.72 3.11
C LYS A 40 21.41 -13.51 3.68
N ASN A 41 21.84 -14.55 2.97
CA ASN A 41 22.92 -15.45 3.39
C ASN A 41 24.33 -14.97 2.99
N ALA A 42 24.46 -13.89 2.23
CA ALA A 42 25.74 -13.39 1.73
C ALA A 42 26.71 -12.99 2.87
N LYS A 43 27.98 -13.39 2.72
CA LYS A 43 29.06 -13.08 3.68
C LYS A 43 29.83 -11.81 3.26
N GLY A 44 29.14 -10.67 3.30
CA GLY A 44 29.72 -9.35 3.00
C GLY A 44 29.13 -8.70 1.73
N ASP A 45 29.49 -7.43 1.52
CA ASP A 45 28.84 -6.58 0.51
C ASP A 45 29.09 -7.03 -0.94
N LEU A 46 30.30 -7.51 -1.27
CA LEU A 46 30.59 -8.01 -2.63
C LEU A 46 29.73 -9.23 -2.99
N ALA A 47 29.54 -10.14 -2.04
CA ALA A 47 28.69 -11.30 -2.24
C ALA A 47 27.20 -10.92 -2.32
N ALA A 48 26.78 -9.89 -1.57
CA ALA A 48 25.43 -9.35 -1.64
C ALA A 48 25.16 -8.68 -3.00
N ILE A 49 26.11 -7.90 -3.52
CA ILE A 49 26.01 -7.26 -4.84
C ILE A 49 25.88 -8.32 -5.94
N ALA A 50 26.73 -9.35 -5.95
CA ALA A 50 26.61 -10.44 -6.93
C ALA A 50 25.23 -11.13 -6.87
N ALA A 51 24.71 -11.35 -5.67
CA ALA A 51 23.37 -11.93 -5.49
C ALA A 51 22.24 -10.97 -5.92
N LEU A 52 22.43 -9.66 -5.79
CA LEU A 52 21.49 -8.64 -6.29
C LEU A 52 21.52 -8.55 -7.83
N THR A 53 22.69 -8.68 -8.46
CA THR A 53 22.81 -8.76 -9.93
C THR A 53 21.99 -9.94 -10.47
N GLU A 54 22.03 -11.09 -9.80
CA GLU A 54 21.18 -12.23 -10.15
C GLU A 54 19.68 -11.95 -9.97
N CYS A 55 19.30 -11.21 -8.94
CA CYS A 55 17.91 -10.79 -8.76
C CYS A 55 17.48 -9.84 -9.89
N ALA A 56 18.33 -8.89 -10.29
CA ALA A 56 18.06 -7.98 -11.41
C ALA A 56 17.98 -8.73 -12.75
N ARG A 57 18.78 -9.79 -12.94
CA ARG A 57 18.66 -10.68 -14.11
C ARG A 57 17.29 -11.33 -14.19
N ILE A 58 16.75 -11.79 -13.06
CA ILE A 58 15.39 -12.36 -12.99
C ILE A 58 14.34 -11.30 -13.33
N CYS A 59 14.51 -10.06 -12.86
CA CYS A 59 13.63 -8.95 -13.27
C CYS A 59 13.65 -8.75 -14.79
N MET A 60 14.84 -8.76 -15.38
CA MET A 60 15.02 -8.53 -16.82
C MET A 60 14.43 -9.63 -17.70
N GLN A 61 14.20 -10.84 -17.18
CA GLN A 61 13.46 -11.89 -17.90
C GLN A 61 12.03 -11.44 -18.26
N GLN A 62 11.45 -10.52 -17.48
CA GLN A 62 10.13 -9.97 -17.75
C GLN A 62 10.16 -8.86 -18.81
N PHE A 63 11.12 -7.93 -18.74
CA PHE A 63 11.12 -6.73 -19.59
C PHE A 63 11.87 -6.91 -20.90
N LYS A 64 13.05 -7.55 -20.86
CA LYS A 64 13.91 -7.74 -22.02
C LYS A 64 14.65 -9.09 -21.88
N PRO A 65 14.02 -10.20 -22.27
CA PRO A 65 14.58 -11.54 -22.06
C PRO A 65 15.94 -11.75 -22.75
N GLU A 66 16.23 -11.01 -23.83
CA GLU A 66 17.48 -11.09 -24.60
C GLU A 66 18.73 -10.81 -23.73
N ILE A 67 18.65 -9.80 -22.87
CA ILE A 67 19.77 -9.40 -21.98
C ILE A 67 19.82 -10.21 -20.68
N SER A 68 18.81 -11.05 -20.42
CA SER A 68 18.72 -11.88 -19.20
C SER A 68 19.42 -13.25 -19.31
N THR A 69 20.05 -13.52 -20.45
CA THR A 69 20.61 -14.83 -20.82
C THR A 69 21.78 -15.24 -19.92
N SER A 70 22.66 -14.30 -19.55
CA SER A 70 23.75 -14.53 -18.60
C SER A 70 24.01 -13.27 -17.77
N ILE A 71 24.68 -13.43 -16.61
CA ILE A 71 25.09 -12.31 -15.74
C ILE A 71 26.02 -11.37 -16.50
N GLU A 72 26.97 -11.92 -17.25
CA GLU A 72 27.98 -11.18 -18.00
C GLU A 72 27.35 -10.24 -19.03
N VAL A 73 26.37 -10.75 -19.78
CA VAL A 73 25.63 -9.93 -20.75
C VAL A 73 24.88 -8.82 -20.02
N LEU A 74 24.23 -9.11 -18.89
CA LEU A 74 23.52 -8.08 -18.13
C LEU A 74 24.46 -6.96 -17.65
N GLU A 75 25.65 -7.31 -17.15
CA GLU A 75 26.66 -6.36 -16.67
C GLU A 75 27.22 -5.45 -17.78
N GLU A 76 27.15 -5.88 -19.05
CA GLU A 76 27.53 -5.04 -20.20
C GLU A 76 26.48 -3.97 -20.54
N TYR A 77 25.21 -4.18 -20.17
CA TYR A 77 24.10 -3.27 -20.51
C TYR A 77 23.58 -2.44 -19.32
N VAL A 78 23.87 -2.86 -18.09
CA VAL A 78 23.22 -2.34 -16.87
C VAL A 78 24.26 -1.96 -15.82
N ASP A 79 24.28 -0.67 -15.47
CA ASP A 79 25.06 -0.16 -14.35
C ASP A 79 24.42 -0.52 -12.99
N LEU A 80 25.22 -0.49 -11.93
CA LEU A 80 24.76 -0.75 -10.55
C LEU A 80 23.58 0.15 -10.13
N ASP A 81 23.58 1.39 -10.63
CA ASP A 81 22.53 2.37 -10.38
C ASP A 81 21.19 1.92 -10.99
N THR A 82 21.24 1.48 -12.24
CA THR A 82 20.09 0.93 -12.96
C THR A 82 19.60 -0.36 -12.30
N ILE A 83 20.50 -1.20 -11.77
CA ILE A 83 20.14 -2.39 -10.97
C ILE A 83 19.27 -2.01 -9.76
N TYR A 84 19.64 -0.95 -9.04
CA TYR A 84 18.85 -0.49 -7.90
C TYR A 84 17.48 0.03 -8.32
N ASP A 85 17.39 0.79 -9.40
CA ASP A 85 16.12 1.29 -9.92
C ASP A 85 15.20 0.14 -10.37
N ILE A 86 15.76 -0.87 -11.03
CA ILE A 86 15.03 -2.09 -11.43
C ILE A 86 14.49 -2.84 -10.22
N LEU A 87 15.28 -3.00 -9.17
CA LEU A 87 14.88 -3.71 -7.96
C LEU A 87 13.86 -2.93 -7.13
N ASP A 88 13.95 -1.59 -7.09
CA ASP A 88 12.97 -0.76 -6.40
C ASP A 88 11.59 -0.86 -7.08
N ILE A 89 11.54 -0.74 -8.41
CA ILE A 89 10.26 -0.71 -9.13
C ILE A 89 9.71 -2.12 -9.36
N GLY A 90 10.55 -3.06 -9.77
CA GLY A 90 10.14 -4.42 -10.08
C GLY A 90 9.80 -5.22 -8.83
N ALA A 91 10.67 -5.16 -7.81
CA ALA A 91 10.56 -5.97 -6.60
C ALA A 91 10.03 -5.16 -5.39
N GLY A 92 10.05 -3.83 -5.43
CA GLY A 92 9.68 -3.00 -4.27
C GLY A 92 10.79 -2.86 -3.24
N ILE A 93 12.04 -3.23 -3.58
CA ILE A 93 13.18 -3.12 -2.68
C ILE A 93 13.79 -1.73 -2.80
N LYS A 94 13.44 -0.85 -1.86
CA LYS A 94 14.00 0.51 -1.79
C LYS A 94 15.45 0.47 -1.34
N MET A 95 16.38 0.74 -2.26
CA MET A 95 17.81 0.90 -1.98
C MET A 95 18.20 2.38 -2.04
N LYS A 96 19.03 2.86 -1.11
CA LYS A 96 19.48 4.27 -1.09
C LYS A 96 21.00 4.34 -1.26
N LYS A 97 21.46 5.04 -2.29
CA LYS A 97 22.91 5.20 -2.61
C LYS A 97 23.72 5.88 -1.49
N ASP A 98 23.14 6.82 -0.75
CA ASP A 98 23.87 7.65 0.23
C ASP A 98 23.69 7.22 1.69
N SER A 99 23.36 5.95 1.92
CA SER A 99 23.18 5.42 3.27
C SER A 99 24.50 4.83 3.80
N SER A 100 24.85 5.15 5.05
CA SER A 100 26.04 4.62 5.74
C SER A 100 25.96 3.13 6.09
N GLU A 101 24.89 2.44 5.67
CA GLU A 101 24.61 1.05 5.97
C GLU A 101 25.07 0.11 4.86
N SER A 102 25.45 -1.12 5.23
CA SER A 102 25.88 -2.16 4.29
C SER A 102 24.79 -2.47 3.26
N VAL A 103 25.18 -2.86 2.05
CA VAL A 103 24.25 -3.16 0.94
C VAL A 103 23.31 -4.31 1.34
N LYS A 104 23.83 -5.24 2.14
CA LYS A 104 23.07 -6.35 2.71
C LYS A 104 21.98 -5.87 3.68
N ASP A 105 22.30 -4.96 4.58
CA ASP A 105 21.34 -4.47 5.58
C ASP A 105 20.24 -3.64 4.93
N GLN A 106 20.56 -2.87 3.89
CA GLN A 106 19.57 -2.11 3.12
C GLN A 106 18.63 -3.05 2.36
N ALA A 107 19.17 -4.04 1.64
CA ALA A 107 18.37 -4.99 0.88
C ALA A 107 17.45 -5.81 1.82
N THR A 108 17.97 -6.30 2.95
CA THR A 108 17.18 -7.07 3.92
C THR A 108 16.07 -6.25 4.57
N LYS A 109 16.31 -4.97 4.89
CA LYS A 109 15.26 -4.05 5.37
C LYS A 109 14.20 -3.80 4.30
N GLY A 110 14.60 -3.58 3.03
CA GLY A 110 13.68 -3.37 1.92
C GLY A 110 12.83 -4.60 1.59
N GLY A 111 13.42 -5.79 1.63
CA GLY A 111 12.76 -7.07 1.34
C GLY A 111 11.96 -7.69 2.50
N SER A 112 12.01 -7.09 3.70
CA SER A 112 11.27 -7.57 4.89
C SER A 112 9.75 -7.66 4.68
N SER A 113 9.21 -6.91 3.71
CA SER A 113 7.78 -6.94 3.35
C SER A 113 7.31 -8.30 2.82
N TRP A 114 8.22 -9.21 2.47
CA TRP A 114 7.89 -10.52 1.92
C TRP A 114 7.81 -11.64 2.96
N ASP A 115 8.43 -11.47 4.13
CA ASP A 115 8.57 -12.56 5.11
C ASP A 115 7.22 -12.98 5.71
N ASP A 116 6.27 -12.05 5.81
CA ASP A 116 4.92 -12.30 6.30
C ASP A 116 3.89 -12.53 5.17
N LEU A 117 4.29 -12.45 3.90
CA LEU A 117 3.39 -12.46 2.76
C LEU A 117 3.15 -13.90 2.23
N ASP A 118 1.99 -14.47 2.55
CA ASP A 118 1.56 -15.74 1.97
C ASP A 118 0.91 -15.53 0.59
N ILE A 119 1.74 -15.59 -0.46
CA ILE A 119 1.29 -15.45 -1.85
C ILE A 119 0.30 -16.56 -2.24
N ALA A 120 0.51 -17.80 -1.79
CA ALA A 120 -0.35 -18.92 -2.16
C ALA A 120 -1.78 -18.73 -1.62
N LYS A 121 -1.91 -18.22 -0.40
CA LYS A 121 -3.21 -17.85 0.17
C LYS A 121 -3.89 -16.74 -0.64
N LEU A 122 -3.17 -15.67 -0.98
CA LEU A 122 -3.73 -14.56 -1.77
C LEU A 122 -4.17 -15.00 -3.17
N GLU A 123 -3.36 -15.83 -3.84
CA GLU A 123 -3.71 -16.43 -5.13
C GLU A 123 -4.96 -17.29 -5.04
N SER A 124 -5.06 -18.14 -4.02
CA SER A 124 -6.24 -18.98 -3.82
C SER A 124 -7.52 -18.15 -3.67
N GLU A 125 -7.46 -17.01 -2.98
CA GLU A 125 -8.60 -16.12 -2.78
C GLU A 125 -9.00 -15.40 -4.08
N VAL A 126 -8.03 -14.96 -4.88
CA VAL A 126 -8.27 -14.34 -6.19
C VAL A 126 -8.74 -15.36 -7.22
N PHE A 127 -8.24 -16.60 -7.16
CA PHE A 127 -8.64 -17.67 -8.07
C PHE A 127 -10.13 -18.01 -7.95
N LEU A 128 -10.74 -17.80 -6.77
CA LEU A 128 -12.20 -17.94 -6.58
C LEU A 128 -13.04 -16.99 -7.43
N LEU A 129 -12.46 -15.90 -7.96
CA LEU A 129 -13.16 -15.02 -8.90
C LEU A 129 -13.43 -15.71 -10.25
N GLY A 130 -12.72 -16.80 -10.57
CA GLY A 130 -12.98 -17.63 -11.75
C GLY A 130 -12.53 -17.02 -13.08
N ILE A 131 -11.64 -16.03 -13.07
CA ILE A 131 -11.15 -15.35 -14.28
C ILE A 131 -10.09 -16.19 -15.01
N TRP A 132 -9.28 -16.96 -14.28
CA TRP A 132 -8.14 -17.72 -14.81
C TRP A 132 -8.43 -19.22 -14.87
N LYS A 133 -7.86 -19.92 -15.85
CA LYS A 133 -8.06 -21.37 -16.03
C LYS A 133 -7.22 -22.20 -15.06
N ASN A 134 -6.05 -21.70 -14.69
CA ASN A 134 -5.12 -22.35 -13.76
C ASN A 134 -4.21 -21.31 -13.08
N TYR A 135 -3.50 -21.74 -12.02
CA TYR A 135 -2.59 -20.88 -11.26
C TYR A 135 -1.42 -20.34 -12.10
N GLU A 136 -0.93 -21.11 -13.07
CA GLU A 136 0.17 -20.64 -13.92
C GLU A 136 -0.23 -19.44 -14.79
N GLU A 137 -1.45 -19.46 -15.33
CA GLU A 137 -2.02 -18.35 -16.10
C GLU A 137 -2.20 -17.12 -15.20
N LEU A 138 -2.71 -17.32 -13.98
CA LEU A 138 -2.83 -16.26 -12.98
C LEU A 138 -1.47 -15.62 -12.70
N GLU A 139 -0.46 -16.42 -12.34
CA GLU A 139 0.87 -15.95 -11.98
C GLU A 139 1.59 -15.19 -13.11
N LYS A 140 1.32 -15.52 -14.37
CA LYS A 140 1.88 -14.83 -15.54
C LYS A 140 1.18 -13.51 -15.85
N SER A 141 -0.10 -13.40 -15.51
CA SER A 141 -0.95 -12.30 -15.95
C SER A 141 -0.94 -11.09 -15.00
N ILE A 142 -0.79 -11.31 -13.70
CA ILE A 142 -0.97 -10.26 -12.69
C ILE A 142 0.29 -10.04 -11.85
N SER A 143 0.48 -8.80 -11.40
CA SER A 143 1.50 -8.38 -10.44
C SER A 143 0.95 -8.30 -9.01
N LEU A 144 1.82 -8.26 -8.00
CA LEU A 144 1.39 -8.20 -6.60
C LEU A 144 0.54 -6.94 -6.27
N PRO A 145 0.86 -5.72 -6.74
CA PRO A 145 0.01 -4.55 -6.51
C PRO A 145 -1.40 -4.69 -7.11
N GLU A 146 -1.50 -5.25 -8.32
CA GLU A 146 -2.77 -5.53 -8.99
C GLU A 146 -3.58 -6.59 -8.22
N LEU A 147 -2.92 -7.64 -7.72
CA LEU A 147 -3.53 -8.68 -6.89
C LEU A 147 -4.13 -8.09 -5.60
N MET A 148 -3.37 -7.24 -4.92
CA MET A 148 -3.79 -6.59 -3.67
C MET A 148 -4.94 -5.62 -3.90
N ALA A 149 -4.92 -4.84 -4.99
CA ALA A 149 -6.01 -3.94 -5.36
C ALA A 149 -7.30 -4.71 -5.70
N LEU A 150 -7.18 -5.84 -6.41
CA LEU A 150 -8.34 -6.68 -6.72
C LEU A 150 -8.95 -7.30 -5.46
N LEU A 151 -8.10 -7.80 -4.56
CA LEU A 151 -8.54 -8.38 -3.28
C LEU A 151 -9.19 -7.34 -2.37
N SER A 152 -8.61 -6.14 -2.26
CA SER A 152 -9.19 -5.09 -1.42
C SER A 152 -10.59 -4.71 -1.93
N GLN A 153 -10.74 -4.51 -3.24
CA GLN A 153 -12.03 -4.20 -3.87
C GLN A 153 -13.05 -5.33 -3.68
N LYS A 154 -12.63 -6.59 -3.84
CA LYS A 154 -13.51 -7.73 -3.58
C LYS A 154 -13.96 -7.78 -2.12
N ARG A 155 -13.04 -7.60 -1.17
CA ARG A 155 -13.35 -7.62 0.28
C ARG A 155 -14.28 -6.48 0.68
N GLU A 156 -14.07 -5.29 0.12
CA GLU A 156 -14.95 -4.13 0.31
C GLU A 156 -16.36 -4.42 -0.24
N SER A 157 -16.45 -4.93 -1.47
CA SER A 157 -17.73 -5.33 -2.06
C SER A 157 -18.44 -6.42 -1.24
N ASP A 158 -17.71 -7.43 -0.75
CA ASP A 158 -18.26 -8.49 0.10
C ASP A 158 -18.76 -7.94 1.45
N TYR A 159 -18.04 -6.97 2.02
CA TYR A 159 -18.42 -6.30 3.25
C TYR A 159 -19.70 -5.47 3.04
N ASP A 160 -19.78 -4.70 1.96
CA ASP A 160 -20.97 -3.91 1.61
C ASP A 160 -22.19 -4.79 1.36
N ASN A 161 -22.00 -5.93 0.69
CA ASN A 161 -23.05 -6.93 0.52
C ASN A 161 -23.55 -7.46 1.87
N LYS A 162 -22.63 -7.83 2.78
CA LYS A 162 -23.00 -8.29 4.14
C LYS A 162 -23.72 -7.20 4.93
N LYS A 163 -23.27 -5.95 4.81
CA LYS A 163 -23.93 -4.78 5.40
C LYS A 163 -25.34 -4.60 4.89
N PHE A 164 -25.55 -4.70 3.59
CA PHE A 164 -26.89 -4.65 2.98
C PHE A 164 -27.80 -5.78 3.50
N PHE A 165 -27.32 -7.03 3.53
CA PHE A 165 -28.11 -8.16 4.05
C PHE A 165 -28.43 -8.03 5.55
N ALA A 166 -27.48 -7.58 6.36
CA ALA A 166 -27.71 -7.34 7.77
C ALA A 166 -28.76 -6.24 7.97
N ALA A 167 -28.69 -5.14 7.20
CA ALA A 167 -29.66 -4.06 7.26
C ALA A 167 -31.07 -4.54 6.90
N ILE A 168 -31.23 -5.41 5.89
CA ILE A 168 -32.52 -6.06 5.57
C ILE A 168 -33.06 -6.86 6.77
N GLN A 169 -32.17 -7.51 7.52
CA GLN A 169 -32.53 -8.27 8.73
C GLN A 169 -32.70 -7.39 9.97
N GLY A 170 -32.61 -6.05 9.84
CA GLY A 170 -32.70 -5.11 10.94
C GLY A 170 -31.46 -5.08 11.85
N ILE A 171 -30.35 -5.70 11.42
CA ILE A 171 -29.06 -5.71 12.11
C ILE A 171 -28.17 -4.65 11.46
N ASP A 172 -27.78 -3.64 12.23
CA ASP A 172 -26.86 -2.60 11.76
C ASP A 172 -25.41 -2.97 12.12
N LEU A 173 -24.63 -3.33 11.10
CA LEU A 173 -23.23 -3.72 11.24
C LEU A 173 -22.30 -2.54 11.57
N ASP A 174 -22.75 -1.29 11.40
CA ASP A 174 -21.93 -0.10 11.66
C ASP A 174 -22.16 0.51 13.05
N LYS A 175 -23.08 -0.03 13.86
CA LYS A 175 -23.44 0.52 15.19
C LYS A 175 -22.26 0.71 16.16
N ASN A 176 -21.14 0.00 15.95
CA ASN A 176 -19.94 0.12 16.78
C ASN A 176 -18.72 0.71 16.05
N VAL A 177 -18.84 1.04 14.76
CA VAL A 177 -17.79 1.81 14.07
C VAL A 177 -17.98 3.26 14.49
N LYS A 178 -17.42 3.64 15.64
CA LYS A 178 -17.25 5.05 15.98
C LYS A 178 -16.37 5.66 14.89
N LYS A 179 -16.98 6.28 13.88
CA LYS A 179 -16.35 7.41 13.20
C LYS A 179 -16.03 8.39 14.31
N ASN A 180 -14.80 8.36 14.78
CA ASN A 180 -14.31 9.26 15.79
C ASN A 180 -14.40 10.66 15.17
N ASN A 181 -15.49 11.37 15.48
CA ASN A 181 -15.65 12.79 15.21
C ASN A 181 -14.74 13.60 16.16
N GLU A 182 -13.49 13.15 16.33
CA GLU A 182 -12.53 13.72 17.27
C GLU A 182 -12.37 15.22 17.04
N TRP A 183 -12.40 15.66 15.78
CA TRP A 183 -12.36 17.07 15.43
C TRP A 183 -13.60 17.86 15.87
N GLU A 184 -14.80 17.31 15.66
CA GLU A 184 -16.05 17.96 16.08
C GLU A 184 -16.19 17.96 17.60
N ASP A 185 -15.76 16.89 18.27
CA ASP A 185 -15.72 16.76 19.72
C ASP A 185 -14.67 17.73 20.32
N LEU A 186 -13.53 17.92 19.65
CA LEU A 186 -12.52 18.90 20.07
C LEU A 186 -13.02 20.33 19.90
N LYS A 187 -13.72 20.61 18.78
CA LYS A 187 -14.39 21.89 18.56
C LYS A 187 -15.42 22.14 19.64
N ALA A 188 -16.30 21.18 19.92
CA ALA A 188 -17.29 21.29 20.98
C ALA A 188 -16.64 21.58 22.35
N ARG A 189 -15.55 20.90 22.68
CA ARG A 189 -14.80 21.13 23.93
C ARG A 189 -14.14 22.51 23.99
N VAL A 190 -13.48 22.96 22.93
CA VAL A 190 -12.79 24.26 22.90
C VAL A 190 -13.78 25.42 22.96
N PHE A 191 -14.86 25.36 22.18
CA PHE A 191 -15.86 26.43 22.13
C PHE A 191 -16.75 26.49 23.39
N SER A 192 -16.93 25.37 24.09
CA SER A 192 -17.62 25.31 25.40
C SER A 192 -16.70 25.56 26.60
N LYS A 193 -15.43 25.97 26.39
CA LYS A 193 -14.42 26.14 27.45
C LYS A 193 -14.25 24.88 28.34
N GLY A 194 -14.37 23.70 27.74
CA GLY A 194 -14.19 22.41 28.40
C GLY A 194 -15.44 21.82 29.07
N GLN A 195 -16.61 22.44 28.88
CA GLN A 195 -17.86 21.96 29.51
C GLN A 195 -18.54 20.83 28.72
N ALA A 196 -18.39 20.79 27.39
CA ALA A 196 -18.94 19.74 26.55
C ALA A 196 -18.02 18.51 26.50
N LYS A 197 -18.60 17.33 26.72
CA LYS A 197 -17.86 16.05 26.67
C LYS A 197 -17.58 15.61 25.22
N ASP A 198 -18.56 15.82 24.35
CA ASP A 198 -18.55 15.49 22.92
C ASP A 198 -19.35 16.52 22.10
N SER A 199 -19.37 16.36 20.78
CA SER A 199 -20.06 17.23 19.82
C SER A 199 -21.59 17.17 19.88
N SER A 200 -22.14 16.10 20.46
CA SER A 200 -23.59 15.94 20.65
C SER A 200 -24.09 16.50 21.97
N ASP A 201 -23.19 16.97 22.85
CA ASP A 201 -23.52 17.55 24.13
C ASP A 201 -24.18 18.92 23.97
N ILE A 202 -25.29 19.15 24.67
CA ILE A 202 -26.03 20.43 24.63
C ILE A 202 -25.13 21.58 25.13
N LEU A 203 -24.16 21.29 25.99
CA LEU A 203 -23.17 22.27 26.46
C LEU A 203 -22.23 22.77 25.35
N ALA A 204 -22.16 22.09 24.20
CA ALA A 204 -21.41 22.53 23.02
C ALA A 204 -22.09 23.71 22.28
N LEU A 205 -23.40 23.90 22.50
CA LEU A 205 -24.22 24.96 21.91
C LEU A 205 -24.24 26.20 22.82
N GLN A 206 -23.06 26.77 23.09
CA GLN A 206 -22.93 28.00 23.87
C GLN A 206 -22.15 29.07 23.09
N GLY A 207 -22.49 30.34 23.34
CA GLY A 207 -21.80 31.48 22.73
C GLY A 207 -21.91 31.52 21.20
N VAL A 208 -20.76 31.63 20.53
CA VAL A 208 -20.69 31.76 19.06
C VAL A 208 -21.29 30.55 18.33
N ASN A 209 -21.14 29.34 18.88
CA ASN A 209 -21.74 28.14 18.29
C ASN A 209 -23.27 28.15 18.40
N ALA A 210 -23.83 28.66 19.50
CA ALA A 210 -25.28 28.82 19.65
C ALA A 210 -25.82 29.79 18.61
N GLN A 211 -25.16 30.95 18.43
CA GLN A 211 -25.56 31.96 17.47
C GLN A 211 -25.52 31.43 16.02
N GLN A 212 -24.50 30.64 15.68
CA GLN A 212 -24.41 29.96 14.38
C GLN A 212 -25.50 28.92 14.16
N ALA A 213 -25.91 28.21 15.22
CA ALA A 213 -27.01 27.25 15.21
C ALA A 213 -28.40 27.91 15.28
N GLY A 214 -28.47 29.24 15.33
CA GLY A 214 -29.73 30.00 15.39
C GLY A 214 -30.32 30.17 16.80
N PHE A 215 -29.55 29.86 17.85
CA PHE A 215 -29.90 30.07 19.25
C PHE A 215 -29.19 31.31 19.81
N GLY A 216 -29.92 32.29 20.33
CA GLY A 216 -29.29 33.48 20.91
C GLY A 216 -30.26 34.54 21.41
N ILE A 217 -29.75 35.41 22.28
CA ILE A 217 -30.47 36.57 22.82
C ILE A 217 -30.87 37.48 21.66
N GLY A 218 -32.18 37.72 21.49
CA GLY A 218 -32.75 38.47 20.35
C GLY A 218 -33.26 37.61 19.17
N LEU A 219 -33.15 36.28 19.23
CA LEU A 219 -33.74 35.33 18.26
C LEU A 219 -35.02 34.63 18.78
N GLY A 220 -35.64 35.16 19.84
CA GLY A 220 -36.93 34.69 20.38
C GLY A 220 -36.85 33.70 21.56
N LEU A 221 -35.64 33.41 22.07
CA LEU A 221 -35.43 32.61 23.29
C LEU A 221 -34.57 33.40 24.27
N ASP A 222 -35.19 34.01 25.28
CA ASP A 222 -34.51 34.61 26.43
C ASP A 222 -34.45 33.61 27.59
N TYR A 223 -33.35 33.64 28.36
CA TYR A 223 -33.22 32.87 29.58
C TYR A 223 -33.11 33.83 30.77
N GLU A 224 -33.81 33.52 31.86
CA GLU A 224 -33.67 34.22 33.13
C GLU A 224 -32.96 33.28 34.11
N GLN A 225 -31.81 33.73 34.63
CA GLN A 225 -31.11 32.97 35.65
C GLN A 225 -31.80 33.22 36.99
N VAL A 226 -32.73 32.33 37.34
CA VAL A 226 -33.38 32.35 38.66
C VAL A 226 -32.33 32.03 39.71
N LYS A 227 -31.88 33.03 40.46
CA LYS A 227 -31.08 32.84 41.67
C LYS A 227 -31.99 32.26 42.75
N GLY A 228 -31.69 31.05 43.18
CA GLY A 228 -32.13 30.54 44.49
C GLY A 228 -31.40 31.24 45.62
#